data_AF-A0A502DYM7-F1
#
_entry.id   AF-A0A502DYM7-F1
#
_cell.length_a   1.000
_cell.length_b   1.000
_cell.length_c   1.000
_cell.angle_alpha   90.00
_cell.angle_beta   90.00
_cell.angle_gamma   90.00
#
_symmetry.space_group_name_H-M   'P 1'
#
loop_
_entity.id
_entity.type
_entity.pdbx_description
1 polymer ?
#
loop_
_entity_poly.entity_id
_entity_poly.type
_entity_poly.pdbx_seq_one_letter_code
_entity_poly.pdbx_strand_id
1 'polypeptide(L)' 'MPKSKTDPTPRSAMRFVVFMDINRRWYWELRSEDDQVVAKCQMGFADKAQALESINRVRTSAPKSLIFDPIGTLVDRT' A
#
# COMPACT_ATOMS: atom_id res chain seq x y z
N MET A 1 29.85 -24.50 13.07
CA MET A 1 28.52 -24.30 12.45
C MET A 1 27.48 -24.10 13.56
N PRO A 2 26.91 -22.90 13.75
CA PRO A 2 25.79 -22.71 14.67
C PRO A 2 24.47 -23.10 14.00
N LYS A 3 23.56 -23.67 14.80
CA LYS A 3 22.27 -24.23 14.39
C LYS A 3 21.37 -23.14 13.80
N SER A 4 20.91 -23.36 12.57
CA SER A 4 19.91 -22.55 11.88
C SER A 4 18.59 -22.57 12.66
N LYS A 5 18.28 -21.48 13.37
CA LYS A 5 16.89 -21.18 13.72
C LYS A 5 16.28 -20.56 12.47
N THR A 6 15.56 -21.37 11.70
CA THR A 6 14.66 -20.85 10.67
C THR A 6 13.53 -20.16 11.41
N ASP A 7 13.64 -18.85 11.59
CA ASP A 7 12.48 -18.00 11.86
C ASP A 7 11.55 -18.15 10.64
N PRO A 8 10.25 -18.46 10.79
CA PRO A 8 9.35 -18.32 9.65
C PRO A 8 9.34 -16.84 9.28
N THR A 9 10.17 -16.45 8.30
CA THR A 9 10.12 -15.13 7.68
C THR A 9 8.64 -14.80 7.47
N PRO A 10 8.10 -13.72 8.07
CA PRO A 10 6.70 -13.40 7.87
C PRO A 10 6.48 -13.31 6.37
N ARG A 11 5.60 -14.18 5.85
CA ARG A 11 5.30 -14.30 4.42
C ARG A 11 5.04 -12.89 3.86
N SER A 12 6.01 -12.32 3.14
CA SER A 12 5.93 -11.07 2.38
C SER A 12 5.24 -9.90 3.11
N ALA A 13 5.97 -9.17 3.95
CA ALA A 13 5.40 -8.00 4.65
C ALA A 13 5.36 -6.76 3.74
N MET A 14 4.22 -6.50 3.10
CA MET A 14 3.94 -5.22 2.42
C MET A 14 3.84 -4.08 3.45
N ARG A 15 4.43 -2.91 3.16
CA ARG A 15 4.44 -1.76 4.07
C ARG A 15 3.98 -0.47 3.40
N PHE A 16 3.18 0.32 4.11
CA PHE A 16 2.92 1.70 3.70
C PHE A 16 4.05 2.61 4.17
N VAL A 17 4.64 3.37 3.25
CA VAL A 17 5.66 4.39 3.51
C VAL A 17 5.01 5.75 3.29
N VAL A 18 4.96 6.58 4.33
CA VAL A 18 4.39 7.93 4.29
C VAL A 18 5.53 8.94 4.28
N PHE A 19 5.52 9.87 3.33
CA PHE A 19 6.55 10.89 3.18
C PHE A 19 5.95 12.23 2.75
N MET A 20 6.73 13.30 2.84
CA MET A 20 6.34 14.64 2.42
C MET A 20 7.25 15.09 1.27
N ASP A 21 6.67 15.71 0.25
CA ASP A 21 7.42 16.29 -0.86
C ASP A 21 7.92 17.72 -0.56
N ILE A 22 8.65 18.30 -1.52
CA ILE A 22 9.16 19.67 -1.43
C ILE A 22 8.05 20.74 -1.36
N ASN A 23 6.84 20.43 -1.83
CA ASN A 23 5.68 21.33 -1.81
C ASN A 23 4.88 21.21 -0.51
N ARG A 24 5.42 20.52 0.50
CA ARG A 24 4.77 20.26 1.79
C ARG A 24 3.46 19.46 1.64
N ARG A 25 3.39 18.62 0.61
CA ARG A 25 2.28 17.69 0.38
C ARG A 25 2.67 16.32 0.89
N TRP A 26 1.76 15.65 1.56
CA TRP A 26 1.96 14.31 2.11
C TRP A 26 1.54 13.24 1.11
N TYR A 27 2.36 12.22 0.93
CA TYR A 27 2.12 11.10 0.05
C TYR A 27 2.31 9.78 0.79
N TRP A 28 1.80 8.70 0.19
CA TRP A 28 2.10 7.35 0.60
C TRP A 28 2.36 6.44 -0.59
N GLU A 29 3.23 5.45 -0.36
CA GLU A 29 3.49 4.32 -1.24
C GLU A 29 3.27 3.03 -0.48
N LEU A 30 2.66 2.03 -1.11
CA LEU A 30 2.71 0.65 -0.65
C LEU A 30 3.92 0.00 -1.32
N ARG A 31 4.83 -0.53 -0.51
CA ARG A 31 6.07 -1.15 -0.97
C ARG A 31 6.14 -2.61 -0.58
N SER A 32 6.72 -3.41 -1.47
CA SER A 32 7.10 -4.78 -1.19
C SER A 32 8.29 -4.85 -0.23
N GLU A 33 8.68 -6.07 0.12
CA GLU A 33 9.88 -6.35 0.92
C GLU A 33 11.16 -5.85 0.22
N ASP A 34 11.24 -6.06 -1.11
CA ASP A 34 12.32 -5.57 -1.99
C ASP A 34 12.23 -4.05 -2.31
N ASP A 35 11.44 -3.32 -1.53
CA ASP A 35 11.20 -1.88 -1.64
C ASP A 35 10.60 -1.42 -2.99
N GLN A 36 10.01 -2.35 -3.76
CA GLN A 36 9.31 -2.03 -5.01
C GLN A 36 7.95 -1.40 -4.73
N VAL A 37 7.64 -0.32 -5.43
CA VAL A 37 6.34 0.37 -5.29
C VAL A 37 5.25 -0.41 -6.02
N VAL A 38 4.28 -0.94 -5.28
CA VAL A 38 3.13 -1.68 -5.84
C VAL A 38 1.89 -0.79 -5.99
N ALA A 39 1.76 0.23 -5.15
CA ALA A 39 0.71 1.23 -5.24
C ALA A 39 1.19 2.56 -4.66
N LYS A 40 0.63 3.67 -5.12
CA LYS A 40 0.95 5.01 -4.62
C LYS A 40 -0.27 5.92 -4.70
N CYS A 41 -0.37 6.89 -3.79
CA CYS A 41 -1.33 7.97 -3.99
C CYS A 41 -0.84 8.92 -5.09
N GLN A 42 -1.70 9.24 -6.05
CA GLN A 42 -1.38 10.21 -7.10
C GLN A 42 -1.57 11.65 -6.61
N MET A 43 -2.52 11.87 -5.71
CA MET A 43 -2.81 13.18 -5.14
C MET A 43 -2.25 13.26 -3.72
N GLY A 44 -1.30 14.18 -3.50
CA GLY A 44 -0.77 14.43 -2.16
C GLY A 44 -1.81 15.13 -1.26
N PHE A 45 -1.62 15.06 0.04
CA PHE A 45 -2.50 15.61 1.07
C PHE A 45 -1.91 16.88 1.70
N ALA A 46 -2.73 17.72 2.33
CA ALA A 46 -2.25 18.92 2.99
C ALA A 46 -1.54 18.61 4.32
N ASP A 47 -1.91 17.51 4.97
CA ASP A 47 -1.32 17.06 6.23
C ASP A 47 -1.16 15.53 6.30
N LYS A 48 -0.38 15.09 7.28
CA LYS A 48 -0.06 13.66 7.50
C LYS A 48 -1.28 12.84 7.92
N ALA A 49 -2.21 13.43 8.67
CA ALA A 49 -3.37 12.70 9.18
C ALA A 49 -4.29 12.27 8.03
N GLN A 50 -4.50 13.16 7.04
CA GLN A 50 -5.22 12.84 5.81
C GLN A 50 -4.58 11.69 5.02
N ALA A 51 -3.25 11.65 4.92
CA ALA A 51 -2.54 10.55 4.28
C ALA A 51 -2.77 9.22 5.01
N LEU A 52 -2.75 9.22 6.34
CA LEU A 52 -3.01 8.04 7.17
C LEU A 52 -4.48 7.57 7.07
N GLU A 53 -5.43 8.50 7.02
CA GLU A 53 -6.85 8.21 6.80
C GLU A 53 -7.07 7.56 5.43
N SER A 54 -6.42 8.09 4.38
CA SER A 54 -6.43 7.49 3.05
C SER A 54 -5.92 6.05 3.06
N ILE A 55 -4.81 5.77 3.76
CA ILE A 55 -4.28 4.42 3.93
C ILE A 55 -5.30 3.50 4.61
N ASN A 56 -5.93 3.96 5.70
CA ASN A 56 -6.95 3.18 6.42
C ASN A 56 -8.15 2.84 5.53
N ARG A 57 -8.56 3.77 4.66
CA ARG A 57 -9.61 3.50 3.68
C ARG A 57 -9.20 2.43 2.67
N VAL A 58 -7.98 2.49 2.14
CA VAL A 58 -7.44 1.46 1.23
C VAL A 58 -7.42 0.09 1.93
N ARG A 59 -6.87 0.01 3.15
CA ARG A 59 -6.77 -1.24 3.92
C ARG A 59 -8.12 -1.90 4.19
N THR A 60 -9.16 -1.10 4.42
CA THR A 60 -10.49 -1.61 4.78
C THR A 60 -11.37 -1.92 3.58
N SER A 61 -11.14 -1.22 2.46
CA SER A 61 -12.00 -1.27 1.27
C SER A 61 -11.41 -2.15 0.17
N ALA A 62 -10.09 -2.08 -0.09
CA ALA A 62 -9.45 -2.77 -1.21
C ALA A 62 -9.62 -4.30 -1.15
N PRO A 63 -9.46 -5.00 0.00
CA PRO A 63 -9.67 -6.44 0.07
C PRO A 63 -11.11 -6.91 -0.19
N LYS A 64 -12.07 -5.98 -0.32
CA LYS A 64 -13.51 -6.25 -0.53
C LYS A 64 -14.02 -5.68 -1.86
N SER A 65 -13.13 -5.12 -2.67
CA SER A 65 -13.48 -4.37 -3.87
C SER A 65 -13.44 -5.26 -5.10
N LEU A 66 -14.44 -5.13 -5.96
CA LEU A 66 -14.51 -5.80 -7.26
C LEU A 66 -13.53 -5.18 -8.26
N ILE A 67 -13.06 -5.98 -9.22
CA ILE A 67 -12.12 -5.54 -10.26
C ILE A 67 -12.87 -5.37 -11.58
N PHE A 68 -12.74 -4.18 -12.18
CA PHE A 68 -13.33 -3.87 -13.48
C PHE A 68 -12.25 -3.51 -14.50
N ASP A 69 -12.54 -3.75 -15.77
CA ASP A 69 -11.76 -3.20 -16.88
C ASP A 69 -12.10 -1.70 -17.12
N PRO A 70 -11.38 -0.99 -18.00
CA PRO A 70 -11.63 0.42 -18.26
C PRO A 70 -12.99 0.76 -18.90
N ILE A 71 -13.69 -0.23 -19.48
CA ILE A 71 -15.03 -0.03 -20.07
C ILE A 71 -16.16 -0.47 -19.13
N GLY A 72 -15.83 -0.93 -17.91
CA GLY A 72 -16.79 -1.27 -16.86
C GLY A 72 -17.19 -2.74 -16.81
N THR A 73 -16.51 -3.63 -17.53
CA THR A 73 -16.74 -5.08 -17.42
C THR A 73 -16.14 -5.59 -16.12
N LEU A 74 -16.93 -6.34 -15.34
CA LEU A 74 -16.45 -7.03 -14.14
C LEU A 74 -15.49 -8.16 -14.53
N VAL A 75 -14.22 -8.03 -14.16
CA VAL A 75 -13.14 -8.99 -14.45
C VAL A 75 -12.98 -9.98 -13.30
N ASP A 76 -13.17 -9.54 -12.05
CA ASP A 76 -13.03 -10.41 -10.89
C ASP A 76 -14.00 -10.05 -9.75
N ARG A 77 -14.49 -11.09 -9.06
CA ARG A 77 -15.43 -11.07 -7.92
C ARG A 77 -14.80 -11.49 -6.60
N THR A 78 -13.50 -11.78 -6.59
CA THR A 78 -12.74 -12.29 -5.44
C THR A 78 -12.85 -11.45 -4.18
#